data_AF-A0A953QSW5-F1
#
_entry.id   AF-A0A953QSW5-F1
#
_cell.length_a   1.000
_cell.length_b   1.000
_cell.length_c   1.000
_cell.angle_alpha   90.00
_cell.angle_beta   90.00
_cell.angle_gamma   90.00
#
_symmetry.space_group_name_H-M   'P 1'
#
loop_
_entity.id
_entity.type
_entity.pdbx_description
1 polymer ?
#
loop_
_entity_poly.entity_id
_entity_poly.type
_entity_poly.pdbx_seq_one_letter_code
_entity_poly.pdbx_strand_id
1 'polypeptide(L)'
;MLLIVTLMTTSCRLRTPDLWVIPDGYEGWVKIDYIVRNAPPLPLQNGHRIIQVSLSGYVQTSSELQEGWASDQFQYANGTPLHSTSWGEGGKVWGGMFESEIVCTETTKTSSSCRSTGRSINQCYFIGTEEQLKTAGQCASRKWPSVSDDDRVALVTK
;
A
#
# COMPACT_ATOMS: atom_id res chain seq x y z
N MET A 1 -18.89 49.37 8.98
CA MET A 1 -18.03 48.28 9.46
C MET A 1 -18.45 47.02 8.71
N LEU A 2 -17.81 46.72 7.58
CA LEU A 2 -18.17 45.57 6.74
C LEU A 2 -17.53 44.32 7.37
N LEU A 3 -18.34 43.38 7.84
CA LEU A 3 -17.88 42.11 8.36
C LEU A 3 -17.41 41.25 7.18
N ILE A 4 -16.09 41.17 6.96
CA ILE A 4 -15.52 40.21 6.03
C ILE A 4 -15.58 38.84 6.72
N VAL A 5 -16.60 38.05 6.40
CA VAL A 5 -16.66 36.63 6.75
C VAL A 5 -15.77 35.90 5.75
N THR A 6 -14.47 35.81 6.05
CA THR A 6 -13.54 34.93 5.34
C THR A 6 -13.94 33.48 5.60
N LEU A 7 -14.66 32.86 4.66
CA LEU A 7 -14.79 31.41 4.59
C LEU A 7 -13.38 30.84 4.35
N MET A 8 -12.79 30.28 5.40
CA MET A 8 -11.64 29.39 5.30
C MET A 8 -12.12 28.12 4.59
N THR A 9 -12.04 28.09 3.26
CA THR A 9 -12.31 26.88 2.48
C THR A 9 -11.22 25.86 2.81
N THR A 10 -11.53 24.92 3.71
CA THR A 10 -10.70 23.75 3.96
C THR A 10 -10.61 22.95 2.65
N SER A 11 -9.46 23.06 1.98
CA SER A 11 -9.12 22.28 0.80
C SER A 11 -9.12 20.79 1.17
N CYS A 12 -10.24 20.10 0.94
CA CYS A 12 -10.25 18.64 0.92
C CYS A 12 -9.32 18.21 -0.23
N ARG A 13 -8.13 17.69 0.11
CA ARG A 13 -7.20 17.16 -0.89
C ARG A 13 -7.72 15.79 -1.33
N LEU A 14 -8.34 15.74 -2.51
CA LEU A 14 -8.72 14.48 -3.17
C LEU A 14 -7.48 13.89 -3.85
N ARG A 15 -7.31 12.58 -3.74
CA ARG A 15 -6.26 11.84 -4.45
C ARG A 15 -6.86 10.88 -5.47
N THR A 16 -6.00 10.31 -6.31
CA THR A 16 -6.41 9.23 -7.22
C THR A 16 -6.73 7.98 -6.38
N PRO A 17 -7.87 7.31 -6.60
CA PRO A 17 -8.19 6.07 -5.91
C PRO A 17 -7.26 4.94 -6.37
N ASP A 18 -6.92 4.06 -5.44
CA ASP A 18 -6.17 2.85 -5.72
C ASP A 18 -7.14 1.67 -5.86
N LEU A 19 -6.88 0.78 -6.83
CA LEU A 19 -7.54 -0.51 -6.95
C LEU A 19 -6.54 -1.62 -6.64
N TRP A 20 -6.75 -2.29 -5.51
CA TRP A 20 -5.97 -3.43 -5.08
C TRP A 20 -6.52 -4.71 -5.69
N VAL A 21 -5.73 -5.35 -6.54
CA VAL A 21 -6.06 -6.63 -7.17
C VAL A 21 -5.29 -7.73 -6.45
N ILE A 22 -6.02 -8.52 -5.67
CA ILE A 22 -5.49 -9.51 -4.74
C ILE A 22 -5.59 -10.90 -5.36
N PRO A 23 -4.59 -11.79 -5.23
CA PRO A 23 -4.71 -13.15 -5.75
C PRO A 23 -5.92 -13.89 -5.17
N ASP A 24 -6.56 -14.72 -5.99
CA ASP A 24 -7.75 -15.45 -5.59
C ASP A 24 -7.49 -16.31 -4.34
N GLY A 25 -8.34 -16.18 -3.34
CA GLY A 25 -8.23 -16.93 -2.08
C GLY A 25 -7.06 -16.51 -1.19
N TYR A 26 -6.36 -15.42 -1.50
CA TYR A 26 -5.29 -14.90 -0.65
C TYR A 26 -5.83 -14.50 0.74
N GLU A 27 -5.13 -14.95 1.77
CA GLU A 27 -5.35 -14.58 3.17
C GLU A 27 -3.99 -14.27 3.81
N GLY A 28 -3.90 -13.13 4.49
CA GLY A 28 -2.66 -12.65 5.09
C GLY A 28 -2.41 -11.16 4.86
N TRP A 29 -1.20 -10.73 5.22
CA TRP A 29 -0.77 -9.36 5.01
C TRP A 29 -0.42 -9.12 3.55
N VAL A 30 -0.88 -8.01 3.00
CA VAL A 30 -0.38 -7.43 1.76
C VAL A 30 0.34 -6.13 2.06
N LYS A 31 1.42 -5.86 1.34
CA LYS A 31 2.28 -4.69 1.53
C LYS A 31 2.72 -4.11 0.19
N ILE A 32 2.67 -2.79 0.08
CA ILE A 32 3.32 -2.05 -1.01
C ILE A 32 4.41 -1.14 -0.44
N ASP A 33 5.58 -1.15 -1.07
CA ASP A 33 6.64 -0.15 -0.86
C ASP A 33 6.65 0.86 -2.02
N TYR A 34 6.57 2.14 -1.68
CA TYR A 34 6.60 3.27 -2.61
C TYR A 34 8.02 3.82 -2.77
N ILE A 35 8.25 4.56 -3.86
CA ILE A 35 9.53 5.25 -4.14
C ILE A 35 10.72 4.27 -4.19
N VAL A 36 10.48 3.02 -4.61
CA VAL A 36 11.54 2.04 -4.81
C VAL A 36 12.23 2.29 -6.15
N ARG A 37 13.54 2.54 -6.12
CA ARG A 37 14.34 2.78 -7.32
C ARG A 37 14.27 1.57 -8.26
N ASN A 38 14.09 1.81 -9.56
CA ASN A 38 13.98 0.80 -10.61
C ASN A 38 12.74 -0.11 -10.55
N ALA A 39 11.81 0.10 -9.61
CA ALA A 39 10.52 -0.58 -9.62
C ALA A 39 9.57 0.07 -10.66
N PRO A 40 8.66 -0.71 -11.27
CA PRO A 40 7.66 -0.15 -12.18
C PRO A 40 6.77 0.90 -11.48
N PRO A 41 6.39 2.00 -12.16
CA PRO A 41 5.35 2.90 -11.63
C PRO A 41 3.99 2.19 -11.67
N LEU A 42 3.06 2.59 -10.78
CA LEU A 42 1.71 2.05 -10.82
C LEU A 42 0.99 2.51 -12.09
N PRO A 43 0.41 1.58 -12.87
CA PRO A 43 -0.37 1.96 -14.04
C PRO A 43 -1.68 2.60 -13.61
N LEU A 44 -2.15 3.54 -14.43
CA LEU A 44 -3.45 4.19 -14.27
C LEU A 44 -4.43 3.55 -15.26
N GLN A 45 -5.53 3.00 -14.76
CA GLN A 45 -6.57 2.39 -15.59
C GLN A 45 -7.95 2.78 -15.07
N ASN A 46 -8.81 3.27 -15.95
CA ASN A 46 -10.18 3.68 -15.60
C ASN A 46 -10.24 4.63 -14.38
N GLY A 47 -9.28 5.57 -14.29
CA GLY A 47 -9.20 6.53 -13.19
C GLY A 47 -8.66 5.97 -11.86
N HIS A 48 -8.20 4.72 -11.83
CA HIS A 48 -7.62 4.09 -10.64
C HIS A 48 -6.15 3.76 -10.86
N ARG A 49 -5.33 3.91 -9.82
CA ARG A 49 -3.97 3.35 -9.79
C ARG A 49 -4.08 1.87 -9.44
N ILE A 50 -3.53 1.01 -10.29
CA ILE A 50 -3.70 -0.43 -10.11
C ILE A 50 -2.54 -0.99 -9.30
N ILE A 51 -2.86 -1.65 -8.18
CA ILE A 51 -1.90 -2.36 -7.33
C ILE A 51 -2.16 -3.85 -7.49
N GLN A 52 -1.40 -4.47 -8.39
CA GLN A 52 -1.45 -5.91 -8.61
C GLN A 52 -0.60 -6.61 -7.54
N VAL A 53 -1.25 -7.27 -6.59
CA VAL A 53 -0.57 -7.94 -5.48
C VAL A 53 -0.02 -9.29 -5.96
N SER A 54 1.25 -9.56 -5.68
CA SER A 54 1.89 -10.85 -5.97
C SER A 54 1.37 -11.96 -5.03
N LEU A 55 1.66 -13.22 -5.36
CA LEU A 55 1.32 -14.36 -4.49
C LEU A 55 2.01 -14.30 -3.12
N SER A 56 3.09 -13.54 -2.99
CA SER A 56 3.75 -13.30 -1.69
C SER A 56 3.02 -12.27 -0.83
N GLY A 57 2.08 -11.51 -1.40
CA GLY A 57 1.45 -10.34 -0.77
C GLY A 57 2.25 -9.05 -0.91
N TYR A 58 3.40 -9.07 -1.60
CA TYR A 58 4.32 -7.93 -1.66
C TYR A 58 4.32 -7.24 -3.03
N VAL A 59 4.39 -5.91 -3.02
CA VAL A 59 4.47 -5.05 -4.21
C VAL A 59 5.53 -3.97 -3.98
N GLN A 60 6.28 -3.64 -5.03
CA GLN A 60 7.16 -2.48 -5.05
C GLN A 60 6.80 -1.56 -6.22
N THR A 61 6.85 -0.25 -5.99
CA THR A 61 6.64 0.73 -7.05
C THR A 61 7.57 1.92 -6.91
N SER A 62 7.91 2.56 -8.03
CA SER A 62 8.59 3.85 -8.06
C SER A 62 7.62 5.04 -7.89
N SER A 63 6.30 4.80 -7.94
CA SER A 63 5.30 5.85 -7.68
C SER A 63 5.37 6.35 -6.24
N GLU A 64 4.98 7.60 -6.05
CA GLU A 64 4.80 8.18 -4.71
C GLU A 64 3.48 7.71 -4.08
N LEU A 65 3.44 7.66 -2.75
CA LEU A 65 2.17 7.55 -2.03
C LEU A 65 1.45 8.90 -2.14
N GLN A 66 0.21 8.89 -2.65
CA GLN A 66 -0.60 10.11 -2.68
C GLN A 66 -1.29 10.32 -1.33
N GLU A 67 -1.09 11.50 -0.73
CA GLU A 67 -1.84 11.92 0.45
C GLU A 67 -3.18 12.53 0.04
N GLY A 68 -4.26 12.16 0.74
CA GLY A 68 -5.59 12.71 0.50
C GLY A 68 -6.71 11.70 0.62
N TRP A 69 -7.93 12.19 0.42
CA TRP A 69 -9.14 11.39 0.42
C TRP A 69 -9.35 10.74 -0.96
N ALA A 70 -9.60 9.44 -0.98
CA ALA A 70 -10.12 8.73 -2.13
C ALA A 70 -10.91 7.50 -1.71
N SER A 71 -11.70 6.98 -2.64
CA SER A 71 -12.47 5.75 -2.49
C SER A 71 -11.68 4.57 -3.05
N ASP A 72 -10.70 4.10 -2.29
CA ASP A 72 -9.92 2.92 -2.67
C ASP A 72 -10.80 1.67 -2.71
N GLN A 73 -10.46 0.77 -3.62
CA GLN A 73 -11.20 -0.46 -3.85
C GLN A 73 -10.27 -1.66 -3.72
N PHE A 74 -10.85 -2.78 -3.30
CA PHE A 74 -10.16 -4.05 -3.16
C PHE A 74 -11.00 -5.12 -3.85
N GLN A 75 -10.35 -6.01 -4.58
CA GLN A 75 -10.99 -7.15 -5.21
C GLN A 75 -10.02 -8.30 -5.38
N TYR A 76 -10.54 -9.52 -5.49
CA TYR A 76 -9.78 -10.65 -5.98
C TYR A 76 -9.50 -10.54 -7.48
N ALA A 77 -8.51 -11.26 -7.99
CA ALA A 77 -8.12 -11.28 -9.39
C ALA A 77 -9.26 -11.76 -10.32
N ASN A 78 -10.14 -12.61 -9.80
CA ASN A 78 -11.38 -13.01 -10.47
C ASN A 78 -12.49 -11.93 -10.52
N GLY A 79 -12.24 -10.73 -9.97
CA GLY A 79 -13.17 -9.61 -9.93
C GLY A 79 -14.14 -9.62 -8.75
N THR A 80 -14.04 -10.57 -7.83
CA THR A 80 -14.89 -10.60 -6.63
C THR A 80 -14.50 -9.43 -5.71
N PRO A 81 -15.43 -8.52 -5.37
CA PRO A 81 -15.11 -7.38 -4.51
C PRO A 81 -14.76 -7.82 -3.09
N LEU A 82 -13.82 -7.11 -2.49
CA LEU A 82 -13.41 -7.22 -1.10
C LEU A 82 -13.79 -5.94 -0.38
N HIS A 83 -14.75 -6.04 0.53
CA HIS A 83 -15.17 -4.89 1.32
C HIS A 83 -14.15 -4.61 2.42
N SER A 84 -13.78 -3.34 2.59
CA SER A 84 -13.01 -2.86 3.75
C SER A 84 -13.89 -2.88 5.00
N THR A 85 -13.29 -3.16 6.15
CA THR A 85 -13.99 -3.22 7.45
C THR A 85 -14.28 -1.86 8.07
N SER A 86 -14.22 -0.77 7.30
CA SER A 86 -14.48 0.57 7.82
C SER A 86 -15.78 0.60 8.65
N TRP A 87 -15.75 1.32 9.77
CA TRP A 87 -16.84 1.46 10.76
C TRP A 87 -17.62 0.18 11.13
N GLY A 88 -16.99 -1.00 11.09
CA GLY A 88 -17.59 -2.23 11.62
C GLY A 88 -18.52 -2.98 10.66
N GLU A 89 -18.38 -2.79 9.34
CA GLU A 89 -19.20 -3.48 8.33
C GLU A 89 -18.77 -4.94 8.02
N GLY A 90 -17.90 -5.54 8.84
CA GLY A 90 -17.56 -6.97 8.71
C GLY A 90 -16.83 -7.36 7.41
N GLY A 91 -16.16 -6.41 6.78
CA GLY A 91 -15.31 -6.64 5.61
C GLY A 91 -14.14 -7.61 5.83
N LYS A 92 -13.35 -7.84 4.78
CA LYS A 92 -12.17 -8.72 4.81
C LYS A 92 -10.84 -7.98 4.73
N VAL A 93 -10.87 -6.66 4.50
CA VAL A 93 -9.67 -5.84 4.40
C VAL A 93 -9.53 -4.99 5.64
N TRP A 94 -8.48 -5.26 6.41
CA TRP A 94 -8.15 -4.59 7.66
C TRP A 94 -6.88 -3.76 7.50
N GLY A 95 -6.82 -2.57 8.10
CA GLY A 95 -5.61 -1.76 8.12
C GLY A 95 -5.66 -0.51 7.23
N GLY A 96 -4.48 -0.10 6.74
CA GLY A 96 -4.16 1.28 6.35
C GLY A 96 -3.03 1.89 7.20
N MET A 97 -2.18 1.05 7.82
CA MET A 97 -1.03 1.52 8.58
C MET A 97 0.02 2.02 7.60
N PHE A 98 0.33 3.31 7.69
CA PHE A 98 1.48 3.92 7.04
C PHE A 98 2.67 3.76 7.97
N GLU A 99 3.61 2.93 7.60
CA GLU A 99 4.89 2.89 8.31
C GLU A 99 5.93 3.56 7.42
N SER A 100 6.54 4.61 7.95
CA SER A 100 7.73 5.17 7.32
C SER A 100 8.94 4.53 7.97
N GLU A 101 9.64 3.69 7.23
CA GLU A 101 10.90 3.11 7.67
C GLU A 101 12.07 3.93 7.09
N ILE A 102 13.04 4.26 7.94
CA ILE A 102 14.30 4.85 7.49
C ILE A 102 15.14 3.70 6.93
N VAL A 103 15.29 3.64 5.61
CA VAL A 103 16.10 2.60 4.97
C VAL A 103 17.53 3.13 4.83
N CYS A 104 18.47 2.50 5.54
CA CYS A 104 19.90 2.75 5.39
C CYS A 104 20.43 1.90 4.22
N THR A 105 20.77 2.53 3.10
CA THR A 105 21.20 1.82 1.87
C THR A 105 22.70 1.53 1.79
N GLU A 106 23.46 1.57 2.89
CA GLU A 106 24.89 1.25 2.86
C GLU A 106 25.29 0.19 3.89
N THR A 107 25.89 -0.89 3.40
CA THR A 107 26.40 -2.07 4.11
C THR A 107 27.68 -1.78 4.90
N THR A 108 27.75 -0.67 5.60
CA THR A 108 28.91 -0.29 6.42
C THR A 108 28.47 0.01 7.84
N LYS A 109 28.46 -1.08 8.62
CA LYS A 109 28.64 -1.22 10.07
C LYS A 109 28.54 0.06 10.91
N THR A 110 27.69 -0.06 11.94
CA THR A 110 27.40 0.84 13.07
C THR A 110 26.26 1.82 12.84
N SER A 111 25.20 1.62 13.63
CA SER A 111 23.91 2.34 13.66
C SER A 111 24.02 3.85 13.94
N SER A 112 25.22 4.38 14.14
CA SER A 112 25.48 5.79 14.47
C SER A 112 25.88 6.66 13.27
N SER A 113 26.08 6.10 12.07
CA SER A 113 26.58 6.85 10.89
C SER A 113 25.60 6.94 9.72
N CYS A 114 24.37 6.44 9.85
CA CYS A 114 23.41 6.44 8.74
C CYS A 114 23.04 7.87 8.34
N ARG A 115 23.64 8.38 7.26
CA ARG A 115 23.17 9.56 6.54
C ARG A 115 21.92 9.14 5.77
N SER A 116 20.77 9.26 6.42
CA SER A 116 19.45 8.95 5.88
C SER A 116 19.28 9.55 4.47
N THR A 117 19.19 8.70 3.45
CA THR A 117 18.90 9.14 2.07
C THR A 117 17.67 8.43 1.48
N GLY A 118 16.93 7.64 2.26
CA GLY A 118 15.68 7.03 1.82
C GLY A 118 14.66 6.89 2.95
N ARG A 119 13.49 7.50 2.78
CA ARG A 119 12.28 7.17 3.54
C ARG A 119 11.50 6.17 2.70
N SER A 120 11.47 4.90 3.09
CA SER A 120 10.53 3.96 2.47
C SER A 120 9.18 4.25 3.08
N ILE A 121 8.25 4.68 2.23
CA ILE A 121 6.86 4.83 2.63
C ILE A 121 6.19 3.53 2.24
N ASN A 122 5.63 2.83 3.22
CA ASN A 122 4.91 1.60 2.95
C ASN A 122 3.46 1.69 3.44
N GLN A 123 2.64 0.84 2.86
CA GLN A 123 1.23 0.71 3.22
C GLN A 123 0.89 -0.77 3.29
N CYS A 124 0.30 -1.18 4.41
CA CYS A 124 -0.11 -2.55 4.66
C CYS A 124 -1.61 -2.70 4.89
N TYR A 125 -2.15 -3.78 4.36
CA TYR A 125 -3.49 -4.28 4.64
C TYR A 125 -3.44 -5.76 5.00
N PHE A 126 -4.31 -6.21 5.88
CA PHE A 126 -4.52 -7.62 6.16
C PHE A 126 -5.81 -8.07 5.48
N ILE A 127 -5.73 -9.19 4.75
CA ILE A 127 -6.85 -9.82 4.05
C ILE A 127 -7.25 -11.05 4.82
N GLY A 128 -8.47 -11.08 5.37
CA GLY A 128 -8.96 -12.21 6.14
C GLY A 128 -10.02 -11.81 7.16
N THR A 129 -10.25 -12.68 8.13
CA THR A 129 -11.16 -12.48 9.27
C THR A 129 -10.49 -11.70 10.41
N GLU A 130 -11.29 -11.19 11.35
CA GLU A 130 -10.77 -10.48 12.53
C GLU A 130 -9.94 -11.41 13.42
N GLU A 131 -10.37 -12.67 13.56
CA GLU A 131 -9.69 -13.70 14.33
C GLU A 131 -8.31 -14.01 13.75
N GLN A 132 -8.23 -14.10 12.42
CA GLN A 132 -6.96 -14.26 11.72
C GLN A 132 -6.08 -13.01 11.92
N LEU A 133 -6.63 -11.79 11.86
CA LEU A 133 -5.87 -10.57 12.11
C LEU A 133 -5.26 -10.55 13.52
N LYS A 134 -6.05 -10.88 14.55
CA LYS A 134 -5.61 -10.91 15.96
C LYS A 134 -4.41 -11.83 16.20
N THR A 135 -4.24 -12.85 15.36
CA THR A 135 -3.16 -13.83 15.45
C THR A 135 -2.04 -13.62 14.43
N ALA A 136 -2.23 -12.75 13.43
CA ALA A 136 -1.32 -12.59 12.30
C ALA A 136 -0.02 -11.82 12.58
N GLY A 137 0.13 -11.24 13.77
CA GLY A 137 1.24 -10.36 14.11
C GLY A 137 1.21 -9.04 13.33
N GLN A 138 2.26 -8.23 13.45
CA GLN A 138 2.36 -6.94 12.77
C GLN A 138 2.92 -7.09 11.35
N CYS A 139 2.43 -6.29 10.39
CA CYS A 139 2.95 -6.28 9.01
C CYS A 139 4.48 -6.06 8.96
N ALA A 140 4.98 -5.12 9.76
CA ALA A 140 6.39 -4.75 9.87
C ALA A 140 7.30 -5.91 10.28
N SER A 141 6.78 -6.81 11.13
CA SER A 141 7.53 -7.92 11.68
C SER A 141 7.72 -9.08 10.70
N ARG A 142 7.03 -9.07 9.55
CA ARG A 142 7.18 -10.11 8.53
C ARG A 142 8.47 -9.93 7.73
N LYS A 143 9.11 -11.06 7.46
CA LYS A 143 10.20 -11.15 6.48
C LYS A 143 9.61 -11.18 5.07
N TRP A 144 9.59 -10.03 4.42
CA TRP A 144 9.18 -9.90 3.04
C TRP A 144 10.28 -10.41 2.09
N PRO A 145 9.94 -11.12 1.01
CA PRO A 145 10.94 -11.53 0.03
C PRO A 145 11.61 -10.28 -0.56
N SER A 146 12.94 -10.28 -0.62
CA SER A 146 13.66 -9.40 -1.55
C SER A 146 13.20 -9.83 -2.95
N VAL A 147 12.62 -8.92 -3.73
CA VAL A 147 12.09 -9.20 -5.07
C VAL A 147 13.04 -10.12 -5.82
N SER A 148 12.66 -11.38 -5.99
CA SER A 148 13.37 -12.30 -6.87
C SER A 148 12.93 -12.02 -8.30
N ASP A 149 13.82 -12.27 -9.26
CA ASP A 149 13.58 -11.98 -10.68
C ASP A 149 12.34 -12.69 -11.27
N ASP A 150 11.79 -13.70 -10.58
CA ASP A 150 10.60 -14.45 -11.00
C ASP A 150 9.31 -13.60 -11.01
N ASP A 151 9.17 -12.61 -10.11
CA ASP A 151 7.98 -11.74 -10.06
C ASP A 151 7.98 -10.66 -11.17
N ARG A 152 9.11 -10.44 -11.85
CA ARG A 152 9.22 -9.49 -12.98
C ARG A 152 8.58 -10.04 -14.25
N VAL A 153 8.43 -11.36 -14.35
CA VAL A 153 7.95 -12.05 -15.55
C VAL A 153 6.42 -12.03 -15.67
N ALA A 154 5.70 -11.95 -14.54
CA ALA A 154 4.24 -11.94 -14.52
C ALA A 154 3.61 -10.63 -15.05
N LEU A 155 4.40 -9.54 -15.18
CA LEU A 155 3.93 -8.24 -15.68
C LEU A 155 4.06 -8.07 -17.21
N VAL A 156 4.62 -9.06 -17.92
CA VAL A 156 4.94 -8.94 -19.37
C VAL A 156 4.02 -9.80 -20.24
N THR A 157 3.13 -10.60 -19.65
CA THR A 157 2.23 -11.47 -20.43
C THR A 157 0.76 -11.30 -20.05
N LYS A 158 0.13 -10.27 -20.62
CA LYS A 158 -1.20 -10.35 -21.25
C LYS A 158 -1.52 -9.07 -22.03
#